data_AF-A0A7R9YYJ0-F1
#
_entry.id   AF-A0A7R9YYJ0-F1
#
_cell.length_a   1.000
_cell.length_b   1.000
_cell.length_c   1.000
_cell.angle_alpha   90.00
_cell.angle_beta   90.00
_cell.angle_gamma   90.00
#
_symmetry.space_group_name_H-M   'P 1'
#
loop_
_entity.id
_entity.type
_entity.pdbx_description
1 polymer ?
#
loop_
_entity_poly.entity_id
_entity_poly.type
_entity_poly.pdbx_seq_one_letter_code
_entity_poly.pdbx_strand_id
1 'polypeptide(L)'
;WDVVKKKILPFQVLSTRKRKDVDVGKIDVQVCLFVFDCLFLNGRSLLREPMEERRVALYDSLECCDGQVQFATAKTSRDVEELQRFLDEAVDGCTEGLIV
;
A
#
# COMPACT_ATOMS: atom_id res chain seq x y z
N TRP A 1 -4.07 9.60 5.20
CA TRP A 1 -2.73 9.54 5.83
C TRP A 1 -2.56 10.78 6.67
N ASP A 2 -2.21 10.63 7.95
CA ASP A 2 -1.84 11.76 8.80
C ASP A 2 -0.37 12.12 8.50
N VAL A 3 -0.14 13.26 7.85
CA VAL A 3 1.21 13.71 7.45
C VAL A 3 2.09 14.11 8.65
N VAL A 4 1.48 14.50 9.77
CA VAL A 4 2.21 14.93 10.98
C VAL A 4 2.60 13.71 11.81
N LYS A 5 1.63 12.81 12.06
CA LYS A 5 1.85 11.60 12.86
C LYS A 5 2.43 10.44 12.04
N LYS A 6 2.51 10.57 10.72
CA LYS A 6 2.90 9.52 9.76
C LYS A 6 2.15 8.22 10.00
N LYS A 7 0.81 8.31 10.06
CA LYS A 7 -0.06 7.19 10.44
C LYS A 7 -1.23 7.02 9.48
N ILE A 8 -1.63 5.75 9.27
CA ILE A 8 -2.84 5.41 8.55
C ILE A 8 -4.06 5.89 9.36
N LEU A 9 -5.00 6.53 8.69
CA LEU A 9 -6.26 6.99 9.27
C LEU A 9 -7.38 5.99 8.94
N PRO A 10 -8.41 5.86 9.78
CA PRO A 10 -9.53 4.97 9.52
C PRO A 10 -10.19 5.23 8.16
N PHE A 11 -10.74 4.18 7.55
CA PHE A 11 -11.46 4.27 6.26
C PHE A 11 -12.58 5.32 6.27
N GLN A 12 -13.23 5.54 7.42
CA GLN A 12 -14.25 6.58 7.60
C GLN A 12 -13.72 7.99 7.30
N VAL A 13 -12.43 8.27 7.51
CA VAL A 13 -11.82 9.56 7.14
C VAL A 13 -11.62 9.66 5.63
N LEU A 14 -11.24 8.56 4.97
CA LEU A 14 -11.11 8.55 3.52
C LEU A 14 -12.47 8.74 2.82
N SER A 15 -13.54 8.19 3.40
CA SER A 15 -14.88 8.25 2.81
C SER A 15 -15.50 9.65 2.79
N THR A 16 -14.99 10.60 3.58
CA THR A 16 -15.41 12.01 3.55
C THR A 16 -14.82 12.79 2.38
N ARG A 17 -13.83 12.23 1.66
CA ARG A 17 -13.21 12.87 0.50
C ARG A 17 -14.24 13.09 -0.61
N LYS A 18 -14.31 14.31 -1.16
CA LYS A 18 -15.21 14.65 -2.26
C LYS A 18 -14.95 13.77 -3.49
N ARG A 19 -16.03 13.35 -4.16
CA ARG A 19 -16.01 12.41 -5.30
C ARG A 19 -16.06 13.09 -6.68
N LYS A 20 -16.52 14.35 -6.75
CA LYS A 20 -16.67 15.13 -7.99
C LYS A 20 -16.16 16.55 -7.76
N ASP A 21 -15.68 17.19 -8.84
CA ASP A 21 -15.24 18.58 -8.89
C ASP A 21 -14.24 18.96 -7.77
N VAL A 22 -13.23 18.10 -7.59
CA VAL A 22 -12.18 18.31 -6.58
C VAL A 22 -11.08 19.19 -7.17
N ASP A 23 -11.03 20.44 -6.72
CA ASP A 23 -9.88 21.30 -6.91
C ASP A 23 -8.69 20.74 -6.10
N VAL A 24 -7.57 20.48 -6.78
CA VAL A 24 -6.36 19.90 -6.17
C VAL A 24 -5.85 20.78 -5.02
N GLY A 25 -6.04 22.10 -5.11
CA GLY A 25 -5.65 23.05 -4.07
C GLY A 25 -6.54 23.02 -2.80
N LYS A 26 -7.66 22.30 -2.83
CA LYS A 26 -8.64 22.22 -1.72
C LYS A 26 -8.83 20.79 -1.20
N ILE A 27 -7.81 19.94 -1.36
CA ILE A 27 -7.85 18.56 -0.84
C ILE A 27 -7.52 18.59 0.66
N ASP A 28 -8.55 18.44 1.48
CA ASP A 28 -8.43 18.38 2.94
C ASP A 28 -7.89 17.01 3.42
N VAL A 29 -8.25 15.93 2.72
CA VAL A 29 -7.87 14.55 3.09
C VAL A 29 -6.72 14.06 2.21
N GLN A 30 -5.52 13.99 2.80
CA GLN A 30 -4.33 13.47 2.16
C GLN A 30 -4.36 11.93 2.07
N VAL A 31 -3.91 11.40 0.93
CA VAL A 31 -3.91 9.96 0.62
C VAL A 31 -2.48 9.50 0.38
N CYS A 32 -2.13 8.33 0.92
CA CYS A 32 -0.91 7.60 0.61
C CYS A 32 -1.30 6.30 -0.11
N LEU A 33 -0.65 6.02 -1.23
CA LEU A 33 -0.82 4.78 -1.99
C LEU A 33 0.13 3.72 -1.46
N PHE A 34 -0.40 2.58 -1.05
CA PHE A 34 0.37 1.39 -0.68
C PHE A 34 0.26 0.38 -1.80
N VAL A 35 1.30 0.30 -2.64
CA VAL A 35 1.33 -0.54 -3.84
C VAL A 35 1.87 -1.93 -3.53
N PHE A 36 1.26 -2.97 -4.10
CA PHE A 36 1.57 -4.37 -3.77
C PHE A 36 1.70 -5.32 -4.96
N ASP A 37 1.30 -4.92 -6.18
CA ASP A 37 1.42 -5.74 -7.39
C ASP A 37 1.62 -4.87 -8.65
N CYS A 38 2.20 -5.45 -9.70
CA CYS A 38 2.36 -4.86 -11.02
C CYS A 38 1.84 -5.82 -12.10
N LEU A 39 0.80 -5.40 -12.82
CA LEU A 39 0.11 -6.28 -13.79
C LEU A 39 0.53 -6.01 -15.25
N PHE A 40 1.09 -4.84 -15.53
CA PHE A 40 1.52 -4.43 -16.86
C PHE A 40 2.61 -3.36 -16.75
N LEU A 41 3.71 -3.54 -17.48
CA LEU A 41 4.84 -2.63 -17.44
C LEU A 41 5.45 -2.50 -18.85
N ASN A 42 5.65 -1.26 -19.32
CA ASN A 42 6.35 -0.94 -20.56
C ASN A 42 5.88 -1.74 -21.80
N GLY A 43 4.56 -1.91 -21.97
CA GLY A 43 3.99 -2.63 -23.11
C GLY A 43 3.87 -4.16 -22.91
N ARG A 44 4.39 -4.70 -21.80
CA ARG A 44 4.32 -6.13 -21.47
C ARG A 44 3.27 -6.40 -20.40
N SER A 45 2.39 -7.37 -20.65
CA SER A 45 1.50 -7.92 -19.63
C SER A 45 2.27 -8.86 -18.71
N LEU A 46 2.06 -8.71 -17.40
CA LEU A 46 2.66 -9.55 -16.37
C LEU A 46 1.64 -10.51 -15.73
N LEU A 47 0.40 -10.56 -16.22
CA LEU A 47 -0.70 -11.33 -15.63
C LEU A 47 -0.43 -12.84 -15.52
N ARG A 48 0.42 -13.37 -16.40
CA ARG A 48 0.82 -14.80 -16.41
C ARG A 48 2.14 -15.06 -15.69
N GLU A 49 2.81 -14.00 -15.22
CA GLU A 49 4.09 -14.12 -14.55
C GLU A 49 3.89 -14.44 -13.06
N PRO A 50 4.82 -15.18 -12.43
CA PRO A 50 4.81 -15.44 -11.00
C PRO A 50 4.79 -14.14 -10.17
N MET A 51 4.18 -14.18 -8.98
CA MET A 51 4.10 -13.02 -8.07
C MET A 51 5.47 -12.42 -7.75
N GLU A 52 6.50 -13.27 -7.63
CA GLU A 52 7.88 -12.84 -7.39
C GLU A 52 8.39 -11.93 -8.52
N GLU A 53 8.19 -12.32 -9.78
CA GLU A 53 8.60 -11.51 -10.94
C GLU A 53 7.81 -10.19 -11.01
N ARG A 54 6.51 -10.22 -10.69
CA ARG A 54 5.67 -9.02 -10.65
C ARG A 54 6.09 -8.05 -9.56
N ARG A 55 6.51 -8.55 -8.40
CA ARG A 55 7.06 -7.72 -7.30
C ARG A 55 8.40 -7.10 -7.67
N VAL A 56 9.29 -7.85 -8.30
CA VAL A 56 10.57 -7.29 -8.81
C VAL A 56 10.28 -6.16 -9.79
N ALA A 57 9.41 -6.39 -10.78
CA ALA A 57 8.99 -5.35 -11.72
C ALA A 57 8.36 -4.13 -11.04
N LEU A 58 7.56 -4.32 -9.99
CA LEU A 58 7.00 -3.25 -9.18
C LEU A 58 8.09 -2.43 -8.47
N TYR A 59 9.04 -3.09 -7.81
CA TYR A 59 10.09 -2.43 -7.03
C TYR A 59 11.08 -1.68 -7.92
N ASP A 60 11.39 -2.21 -9.10
CA ASP A 60 12.29 -1.58 -10.06
C ASP A 60 11.66 -0.40 -10.81
N SER A 61 10.31 -0.29 -10.81
CA SER A 61 9.58 0.72 -11.60
C SER A 61 9.11 1.94 -10.81
N LEU A 62 9.18 1.92 -9.48
CA LEU A 62 8.63 2.98 -8.62
C LEU A 62 9.64 3.44 -7.57
N GLU A 63 9.76 4.75 -7.43
CA GLU A 63 10.44 5.37 -6.29
C GLU A 63 9.43 5.71 -5.20
N CYS A 64 9.69 5.27 -3.97
CA CYS A 64 8.82 5.58 -2.83
C CYS A 64 8.98 7.05 -2.40
N CYS A 65 7.85 7.68 -2.07
CA CYS A 65 7.80 9.00 -1.46
C CYS A 65 6.95 8.93 -0.19
N ASP A 66 7.56 9.25 0.96
CA ASP A 66 6.92 9.15 2.26
C ASP A 66 5.61 9.95 2.31
N GLY A 67 4.56 9.33 2.86
CA GLY A 67 3.20 9.85 2.88
C GLY A 67 2.47 9.99 1.54
N GLN A 68 3.08 9.61 0.41
CA GLN A 68 2.46 9.69 -0.92
C GLN A 68 2.37 8.32 -1.62
N VAL A 69 3.50 7.64 -1.80
CA VAL A 69 3.58 6.33 -2.47
C VAL A 69 4.59 5.46 -1.74
N GLN A 70 4.15 4.30 -1.28
CA GLN A 70 4.97 3.33 -0.54
C GLN A 70 4.64 1.92 -1.00
N PHE A 71 5.58 1.00 -0.85
CA PHE A 71 5.27 -0.43 -1.01
C PHE A 71 4.50 -0.93 0.21
N ALA A 72 3.56 -1.85 -0.01
CA ALA A 72 2.96 -2.59 1.09
C ALA A 72 4.04 -3.40 1.81
N THR A 73 4.08 -3.29 3.15
CA THR A 73 4.98 -4.09 3.98
C THR A 73 4.72 -5.56 3.73
N ALA A 74 5.77 -6.32 3.41
CA ALA A 74 5.67 -7.73 3.07
C ALA A 74 6.75 -8.54 3.79
N LYS A 75 6.44 -9.80 4.06
CA LYS A 75 7.35 -10.77 4.65
C LYS A 75 7.16 -12.13 3.99
N THR A 76 8.26 -12.81 3.69
CA THR A 76 8.28 -14.19 3.20
C THR A 76 8.78 -15.09 4.32
N SER A 77 7.89 -15.87 4.91
CA SER A 77 8.25 -16.83 5.98
C SER A 77 7.40 -18.08 5.89
N ARG A 78 7.91 -19.16 6.46
CA ARG A 78 7.19 -20.43 6.70
C ARG A 78 6.98 -20.69 8.20
N ASP A 79 7.51 -19.81 9.06
CA ASP A 79 7.38 -19.92 10.51
C ASP A 79 6.06 -19.29 10.97
N VAL A 80 5.22 -20.10 11.60
CA VAL A 80 3.91 -19.68 12.11
C VAL A 80 4.03 -18.63 13.19
N GLU A 81 5.04 -18.70 14.06
CA GLU A 81 5.24 -17.70 15.11
C GLU A 81 5.65 -16.35 14.51
N GLU A 82 6.44 -16.37 13.44
CA GLU A 82 6.82 -15.16 12.74
C GLU A 82 5.64 -14.52 12.01
N LEU A 83 4.78 -15.33 11.39
CA LEU A 83 3.56 -14.86 10.74
C LEU A 83 2.56 -14.29 11.76
N GLN A 84 2.45 -14.90 12.96
CA GLN A 84 1.62 -14.38 14.04
C GLN A 84 2.12 -13.01 14.51
N ARG A 85 3.42 -12.85 14.76
CA ARG A 85 4.00 -11.54 15.10
C ARG A 85 3.74 -10.51 14.02
N PHE A 86 3.86 -10.90 12.75
CA PHE A 86 3.61 -10.00 11.62
C PHE A 86 2.13 -9.59 11.53
N LEU A 87 1.20 -10.48 11.86
CA LEU A 87 -0.23 -10.16 11.97
C LEU A 87 -0.49 -9.14 13.09
N ASP A 88 0.09 -9.35 14.27
CA ASP A 88 -0.07 -8.44 15.40
C ASP A 88 0.49 -7.04 15.06
N GLU A 89 1.67 -6.98 14.45
CA GLU A 89 2.28 -5.74 13.93
C GLU A 89 1.39 -5.04 12.89
N ALA A 90 0.74 -5.80 12.00
CA ALA A 90 -0.15 -5.25 10.98
C ALA A 90 -1.39 -4.59 11.61
N VAL A 91 -1.99 -5.23 12.61
CA VAL A 91 -3.15 -4.71 13.34
C VAL A 91 -2.77 -3.45 14.14
N ASP A 92 -1.65 -3.49 14.88
CA ASP A 92 -1.12 -2.32 15.60
C ASP A 92 -0.79 -1.16 14.65
N GLY A 93 -0.34 -1.50 13.42
CA GLY A 93 -0.10 -0.60 12.30
C GLY A 93 -1.33 0.01 11.65
N CYS A 94 -2.53 -0.22 12.19
CA CYS A 94 -3.82 0.26 11.67
C CYS A 94 -4.22 -0.32 10.30
N THR A 95 -3.83 -1.56 10.05
CA THR A 95 -4.36 -2.37 8.94
C THR A 95 -5.32 -3.44 9.45
N GLU A 96 -6.04 -4.10 8.54
CA GLU A 96 -7.04 -5.11 8.90
C GLU A 96 -6.44 -6.50 9.19
N GLY A 97 -5.19 -6.76 8.77
CA GLY A 97 -4.52 -8.04 8.90
C GLY A 97 -3.55 -8.32 7.75
N LEU A 98 -3.33 -9.61 7.46
CA LEU A 98 -2.42 -10.08 6.41
C LEU A 98 -3.16 -10.53 5.14
N ILE A 99 -2.52 -10.33 3.99
CA ILE A 99 -2.88 -10.98 2.73
C ILE A 99 -1.80 -12.03 2.45
N VAL A 100 -2.20 -13.27 2.20
CA VAL A 100 -1.32 -14.43 2.02
C VAL A 100 -1.55 -15.06 0.65
#